data_AF-A0A7Y9RW89-F1
#
_entry.id   AF-A0A7Y9RW89-F1
#
_cell.length_a   1.000
_cell.length_b   1.000
_cell.length_c   1.000
_cell.angle_alpha   90.00
_cell.angle_beta   90.00
_cell.angle_gamma   90.00
#
_symmetry.space_group_name_H-M   'P 1'
#
loop_
_entity.id
_entity.type
_entity.pdbx_description
1 polymer ?
#
loop_
_entity_poly.entity_id
_entity_poly.type
_entity_poly.pdbx_seq_one_letter_code
_entity_poly.pdbx_strand_id
1 'polypeptide(L)' 'MADITDLASRLDVPATTLAGLDDVGAEEVARLVTLVDDTFAREDSAVEVGLKATVNAIPRPLRGRAKALLFGGER' A
#
# COMPACT_ATOMS: atom_id res chain seq x y z
N MET A 1 3.20 6.47 20.22
CA MET A 1 4.27 5.47 20.35
C MET A 1 3.79 4.28 19.55
N ALA A 2 4.51 3.89 18.50
CA ALA A 2 4.10 2.74 17.69
C ALA A 2 4.15 1.49 18.56
N ASP A 3 3.08 0.70 18.52
CA ASP A 3 2.95 -0.54 19.28
C ASP A 3 2.40 -1.67 18.38
N ILE A 4 2.27 -2.87 18.93
CA ILE A 4 1.83 -4.06 18.17
C ILE A 4 0.42 -3.89 17.60
N THR A 5 -0.44 -3.11 18.27
CA THR A 5 -1.81 -2.84 17.80
C THR A 5 -1.76 -1.95 16.55
N ASP A 6 -0.89 -0.94 16.57
CA ASP A 6 -0.65 -0.03 15.44
C ASP A 6 -0.10 -0.78 14.20
N LEU A 7 0.77 -1.77 14.42
CA LEU A 7 1.29 -2.66 13.37
C LEU A 7 0.21 -3.60 12.82
N ALA A 8 -0.60 -4.21 13.70
CA ALA A 8 -1.70 -5.10 13.31
C ALA A 8 -2.74 -4.38 12.44
N SER A 9 -3.09 -3.14 12.82
CA SER A 9 -4.05 -2.32 12.07
C SER A 9 -3.56 -1.98 10.66
N ARG A 10 -2.26 -1.73 10.48
CA ARG A 10 -1.68 -1.44 9.15
C ARG A 10 -1.68 -2.66 8.24
N LEU A 11 -1.39 -3.82 8.82
CA LEU A 11 -1.34 -5.09 8.10
C LEU A 11 -2.74 -5.67 7.83
N ASP A 12 -3.81 -5.04 8.34
CA ASP A 12 -5.19 -5.53 8.29
C ASP A 12 -5.31 -6.97 8.84
N VAL A 13 -4.64 -7.24 9.95
CA VAL A 13 -4.67 -8.54 10.63
C VAL A 13 -5.07 -8.39 12.10
N PRO A 14 -5.67 -9.43 12.71
CA PRO A 14 -5.89 -9.45 14.15
C PRO A 14 -4.56 -9.37 14.91
N ALA A 15 -4.51 -8.59 16.01
CA ALA A 15 -3.31 -8.46 16.84
C ALA A 15 -2.80 -9.80 17.41
N THR A 16 -3.68 -10.79 17.58
CA THR A 16 -3.33 -12.16 17.98
C THR A 16 -2.41 -12.86 16.97
N THR A 17 -2.42 -12.43 15.70
CA THR A 17 -1.49 -12.90 14.66
C THR A 17 -0.05 -12.46 14.95
N LEU A 18 0.11 -11.38 15.73
CA LEU A 18 1.40 -10.78 16.10
C LEU A 18 1.83 -11.12 17.54
N ALA A 19 1.15 -12.04 18.24
CA ALA A 19 1.42 -12.38 19.64
C ALA A 19 2.85 -12.92 19.91
N GLY A 20 3.62 -13.25 18.86
CA GLY A 20 5.04 -13.60 18.99
C GLY A 20 5.99 -12.39 19.08
N LEU A 21 5.46 -11.17 18.99
CA LEU A 21 6.23 -9.93 19.01
C LEU A 21 6.14 -9.21 20.37
N ASP A 22 5.48 -9.80 21.37
CA ASP A 22 5.26 -9.18 22.68
C ASP A 22 6.57 -8.85 23.44
N ASP A 23 7.64 -9.60 23.18
CA ASP A 23 8.98 -9.40 23.77
C ASP A 23 9.86 -8.44 22.93
N VAL A 24 9.37 -7.97 21.78
CA VAL A 24 10.12 -7.08 20.88
C VAL A 24 10.11 -5.66 21.43
N GLY A 25 11.27 -5.00 21.43
CA GLY A 25 11.39 -3.65 21.98
C GLY A 25 10.58 -2.62 21.19
N ALA A 26 10.10 -1.57 21.86
CA ALA A 26 9.30 -0.52 21.21
C ALA A 26 10.01 0.15 20.01
N GLU A 27 11.34 0.27 20.06
CA GLU A 27 12.14 0.78 18.94
C GLU A 27 12.11 -0.15 17.72
N GLU A 28 12.17 -1.46 17.96
CA GLU A 28 12.12 -2.48 16.91
C GLU A 28 10.71 -2.54 16.29
N VAL A 29 9.65 -2.47 17.10
CA VAL A 29 8.27 -2.37 16.61
C VAL A 29 8.07 -1.11 15.77
N ALA A 30 8.58 0.05 16.22
CA ALA A 30 8.52 1.28 15.44
C ALA A 30 9.24 1.15 14.09
N ARG A 31 10.40 0.47 14.07
CA ARG A 31 11.13 0.18 12.83
C ARG A 31 10.34 -0.73 11.89
N LEU A 32 9.66 -1.77 12.42
CA LEU A 32 8.79 -2.63 11.61
C LEU A 32 7.63 -1.84 10.99
N VAL A 33 7.00 -0.95 11.76
CA VAL A 33 5.96 -0.05 11.24
C VAL A 33 6.48 0.79 10.08
N THR A 34 7.66 1.42 10.23
CA THR A 34 8.27 2.19 9.13
C THR A 34 8.53 1.33 7.89
N LEU A 35 9.02 0.10 8.05
CA LEU A 35 9.26 -0.80 6.92
C LEU A 35 7.97 -1.21 6.20
N VAL A 36 6.88 -1.43 6.95
CA VAL A 36 5.56 -1.73 6.39
C VAL A 36 5.03 -0.52 5.61
N ASP A 37 5.08 0.68 6.21
CA ASP A 37 4.64 1.92 5.56
C ASP A 37 5.43 2.18 4.27
N ASP A 38 6.75 2.03 4.30
CA ASP A 38 7.62 2.15 3.12
C ASP A 38 7.30 1.13 2.04
N THR A 39 6.94 -0.09 2.44
CA THR A 39 6.62 -1.18 1.49
C THR A 39 5.31 -0.89 0.78
N PHE A 40 4.26 -0.51 1.50
CA PHE A 40 2.97 -0.16 0.90
C PHE A 40 3.09 1.08 0.01
N ALA A 41 3.82 2.12 0.44
CA ALA A 41 4.07 3.29 -0.40
C ALA A 41 4.78 2.94 -1.73
N ARG A 42 5.71 1.98 -1.70
CA ARG A 42 6.39 1.50 -2.90
C ARG A 42 5.47 0.65 -3.78
N GLU A 43 4.62 -0.17 -3.19
CA GLU A 43 3.61 -0.95 -3.92
C GLU A 43 2.62 -0.04 -4.64
N ASP A 44 2.05 0.94 -3.94
CA ASP A 44 1.14 1.94 -4.51
C ASP A 44 1.78 2.66 -5.69
N SER A 45 3.05 3.09 -5.54
CA SER A 45 3.80 3.73 -6.62
C SER A 45 4.01 2.80 -7.81
N ALA A 46 4.35 1.52 -7.57
CA ALA A 46 4.53 0.54 -8.63
C ALA A 46 3.22 0.26 -9.38
N VAL A 47 2.10 0.14 -8.66
CA VAL A 47 0.76 -0.01 -9.23
C VAL A 47 0.40 1.20 -10.07
N GLU A 48 0.59 2.41 -9.56
CA GLU A 48 0.31 3.65 -10.28
C GLU A 48 1.12 3.74 -11.59
N VAL A 49 2.42 3.43 -11.54
CA VAL A 49 3.30 3.41 -12.71
C VAL A 49 2.83 2.37 -13.73
N GLY A 50 2.51 1.16 -13.27
CA GLY A 50 2.01 0.07 -14.13
C GLY A 50 0.69 0.42 -14.81
N LEU A 51 -0.25 1.03 -14.07
CA LEU A 51 -1.54 1.48 -14.61
C LEU A 51 -1.35 2.57 -15.67
N LYS A 52 -0.49 3.58 -15.40
CA LYS A 52 -0.16 4.63 -16.37
C LYS A 52 0.48 4.06 -17.63
N ALA A 53 1.42 3.12 -17.49
CA ALA A 53 2.07 2.45 -18.62
C ALA A 53 1.05 1.67 -19.46
N THR A 54 0.18 0.90 -18.81
CA THR A 54 -0.90 0.13 -19.46
C THR A 54 -1.82 1.05 -20.26
N VAL A 55 -2.26 2.15 -19.67
CA VAL A 55 -3.11 3.15 -20.35
C VAL A 55 -2.41 3.78 -21.55
N ASN A 56 -1.11 4.05 -21.45
CA ASN A 56 -0.33 4.62 -22.54
C ASN A 56 -0.15 3.65 -23.71
N ALA A 57 -0.13 2.34 -23.46
CA ALA A 57 -0.10 1.31 -24.49
C ALA A 57 -1.43 1.21 -25.28
N ILE A 58 -2.54 1.70 -24.71
CA ILE A 58 -3.85 1.67 -25.38
C ILE A 58 -3.88 2.67 -26.56
N PRO A 59 -4.42 2.27 -27.73
CA PRO A 59 -4.61 3.15 -28.88
C PRO A 59 -5.40 4.42 -28.52
N ARG A 60 -5.00 5.55 -29.11
CA ARG A 60 -5.57 6.88 -28.83
C ARG A 60 -7.10 6.97 -28.82
N PRO A 61 -7.87 6.33 -29.73
CA PRO A 61 -9.34 6.44 -29.68
C PRO A 61 -9.96 5.79 -28.43
N LEU A 62 -9.27 4.84 -27.78
CA LEU A 62 -9.78 4.11 -26.61
C LEU A 62 -9.17 4.58 -25.29
N ARG A 63 -8.02 5.26 -25.33
CA ARG A 63 -7.27 5.68 -24.13
C ARG A 63 -8.09 6.54 -23.18
N GLY A 64 -8.89 7.47 -23.69
CA GLY A 64 -9.75 8.32 -22.86
C GLY A 64 -10.79 7.53 -22.07
N ARG A 65 -11.37 6.50 -22.69
CA ARG A 65 -12.32 5.58 -22.03
C ARG A 65 -11.62 4.72 -20.98
N ALA A 66 -10.44 4.21 -21.29
CA ALA A 66 -9.65 3.41 -20.35
C ALA A 66 -9.25 4.22 -19.10
N LYS A 67 -8.85 5.49 -19.27
CA LYS A 67 -8.60 6.40 -18.13
C LYS A 67 -9.82 6.58 -17.24
N ALA A 68 -10.99 6.87 -17.83
CA ALA A 68 -12.21 7.10 -17.07
C ALA A 68 -12.67 5.87 -16.26
N LEU A 69 -12.43 4.66 -16.79
CA LEU A 69 -12.75 3.40 -16.10
C LEU A 69 -11.76 3.07 -14.99
N LEU A 70 -10.46 3.30 -15.20
CA LEU A 70 -9.41 2.86 -14.28
C LEU A 70 -9.12 3.85 -13.14
N PHE A 71 -9.34 5.15 -13.36
CA PHE A 71 -9.01 6.18 -12.37
C PHE A 71 -10.24 6.88 -11.78
N GLY A 72 -11.44 6.44 -12.17
CA GLY A 72 -12.66 7.22 -11.96
C GLY A 72 -12.63 8.48 -12.82
N GLY A 73 -13.78 8.89 -13.35
CA GLY A 73 -13.87 10.15 -14.08
C GLY A 73 -13.72 11.35 -13.14
N GLU A 74 -12.51 11.62 -12.64
CA GLU A 74 -12.18 12.93 -12.08
C GLU A 74 -12.20 13.92 -13.25
N ARG A 75 -13.30 14.67 -13.31
CA ARG A 75 -13.40 15.92 -14.06
C ARG A 75 -12.76 17.04 -13.27
#